data_AF-A0A5C9B5H5-F1
#
_entry.id   AF-A0A5C9B5H5-F1
#
_cell.length_a   1.000
_cell.length_b   1.000
_cell.length_c   1.000
_cell.angle_alpha   90.00
_cell.angle_beta   90.00
_cell.angle_gamma   90.00
#
_symmetry.space_group_name_H-M   'P 1'
#
loop_
_entity.id
_entity.type
_entity.pdbx_description
1 polymer ?
#
loop_
_entity_poly.entity_id
_entity_poly.type
_entity_poly.pdbx_seq_one_letter_code
_entity_poly.pdbx_strand_id
1 'polypeptide(L)'
;MLENNRRDKNDSHEFDGEQLVLIGEGKEVEHPGTGKSVKPRFLSTPHSPLSTPHSDDRLLNVADWLTSPNNRRFAEAQVNRIWFHLLGRGIVDPIDDFRATNPPSNPAVLVALTDDFIAHRFDVQHLIRTIMASRTYQLAADPNETNRDDESNFSHAIVRRLSAEQLADSFSQVLGAKLNFSGYPANTRAAQLAGVRTFRRRESDPASGDQLLTMFGKPPRLQACECERSDEPTLAQTFQVVSGPILNELLARGTNRLRDWLGSKLDSDQLI
;
A
#
# COMPACT_ATOMS: atom_id res chain seq x y z
N MET A 1 -29.69 7.16 15.57
CA MET A 1 -30.43 6.69 14.38
C MET A 1 -29.35 6.28 13.38
N LEU A 2 -29.20 4.98 13.12
CA LEU A 2 -28.27 4.45 12.12
C LEU A 2 -28.93 4.61 10.75
N GLU A 3 -28.90 5.82 10.21
CA GLU A 3 -29.47 6.08 8.89
C GLU A 3 -28.40 5.81 7.84
N ASN A 4 -28.62 4.80 7.00
CA ASN A 4 -27.92 4.66 5.73
C ASN A 4 -28.86 5.15 4.63
N ASN A 5 -28.79 6.45 4.35
CA ASN A 5 -29.65 7.09 3.37
C ASN A 5 -29.11 6.83 1.97
N ARG A 6 -29.33 5.61 1.48
CA ARG A 6 -29.03 5.25 0.08
C ARG A 6 -29.71 6.23 -0.86
N ARG A 7 -28.91 6.85 -1.72
CA ARG A 7 -29.36 7.88 -2.66
C ARG A 7 -29.89 7.24 -3.95
N ASP A 8 -29.40 6.07 -4.36
CA ASP A 8 -29.95 5.30 -5.48
C ASP A 8 -29.62 3.79 -5.42
N LYS A 9 -29.66 3.07 -6.56
CA LYS A 9 -29.34 1.63 -6.65
C LYS A 9 -27.86 1.36 -6.94
N ASN A 10 -27.08 2.38 -7.25
CA ASN A 10 -25.68 2.29 -7.67
C ASN A 10 -24.71 2.65 -6.53
N ASP A 11 -25.22 2.84 -5.31
CA ASP A 11 -24.46 3.13 -4.10
C ASP A 11 -24.22 1.86 -3.24
N SER A 12 -24.28 0.67 -3.86
CA SER A 12 -24.18 -0.62 -3.16
C SER A 12 -22.90 -0.81 -2.35
N HIS A 13 -21.86 -0.01 -2.60
CA HIS A 13 -20.58 -0.04 -1.91
C HIS A 13 -20.30 1.23 -1.07
N GLU A 14 -21.24 2.17 -1.00
CA GLU A 14 -21.10 3.43 -0.27
C GLU A 14 -22.15 3.49 0.84
N PHE A 15 -21.72 3.78 2.07
CA PHE A 15 -22.61 3.98 3.21
C PHE A 15 -22.62 5.46 3.55
N ASP A 16 -23.77 6.11 3.38
CA ASP A 16 -23.96 7.52 3.74
C ASP A 16 -24.59 7.58 5.14
N GLY A 17 -23.75 7.71 6.17
CA GLY A 17 -24.15 7.78 7.58
C GLY A 17 -23.29 6.93 8.51
N GLU A 18 -23.79 6.65 9.72
CA GLU A 18 -23.10 5.83 10.73
C GLU A 18 -23.36 4.34 10.50
N GLN A 19 -22.28 3.55 10.44
CA GLN A 19 -22.35 2.09 10.38
C GLN A 19 -21.88 1.47 11.70
N LEU A 20 -22.78 0.74 12.37
CA LEU A 20 -22.40 -0.17 13.44
C LEU A 20 -22.22 -1.58 12.88
N VAL A 21 -20.99 -2.04 12.83
CA VAL A 21 -20.67 -3.43 12.51
C VAL A 21 -20.63 -4.20 13.81
N LEU A 22 -21.63 -5.06 14.02
CA LEU A 22 -21.69 -5.97 15.16
C LEU A 22 -21.19 -7.34 14.73
N ILE A 23 -20.37 -7.98 15.58
CA ILE A 23 -19.99 -9.37 15.39
C ILE A 23 -21.22 -10.20 15.78
N GLY A 24 -21.87 -10.82 14.79
CA GLY A 24 -23.03 -11.68 15.02
C GLY A 24 -22.65 -12.96 15.77
N GLU A 25 -23.59 -13.51 16.54
CA GLU A 25 -23.42 -14.83 17.15
C GLU A 25 -23.18 -15.89 16.06
N GLY A 26 -22.12 -16.66 16.24
CA GLY A 26 -21.48 -17.44 15.18
C GLY A 26 -22.38 -18.55 14.63
N LYS A 27 -22.93 -18.33 13.42
CA LYS A 27 -23.44 -19.45 12.61
C LYS A 27 -22.28 -20.37 12.26
N GLU A 28 -22.44 -21.66 12.52
CA GLU A 28 -21.46 -22.64 12.08
C GLU A 28 -21.58 -22.86 10.57
N VAL A 29 -20.43 -23.05 9.91
CA VAL A 29 -20.42 -23.33 8.47
C VAL A 29 -20.81 -24.80 8.29
N GLU A 30 -21.88 -25.05 7.54
CA GLU A 30 -22.28 -26.40 7.18
C GLU A 30 -21.52 -26.89 5.95
N HIS A 31 -21.14 -28.16 5.97
CA HIS A 31 -20.52 -28.80 4.81
C HIS A 31 -21.58 -28.98 3.71
N PRO A 32 -21.39 -28.41 2.50
CA PRO A 32 -22.44 -28.34 1.48
C PRO A 32 -22.95 -29.71 1.02
N GLY A 33 -22.09 -30.74 1.06
CA GLY A 33 -22.47 -32.11 0.69
C GLY A 33 -23.07 -32.96 1.81
N THR A 34 -22.92 -32.59 3.09
CA THR A 34 -23.37 -33.44 4.21
C THR A 34 -24.33 -32.74 5.17
N GLY A 35 -24.49 -31.41 5.08
CA GLY A 35 -25.30 -30.60 5.99
C GLY A 35 -24.78 -30.58 7.43
N LYS A 36 -23.63 -31.21 7.72
CA LYS A 36 -23.05 -31.25 9.05
C LYS A 36 -22.26 -29.97 9.31
N SER A 37 -22.40 -29.45 10.53
CA SER A 37 -21.54 -28.37 11.00
C SER A 37 -20.06 -28.77 10.94
N VAL A 38 -19.23 -27.86 10.43
CA VAL A 38 -17.78 -28.01 10.35
C VAL A 38 -17.13 -27.24 11.49
N LYS A 39 -16.36 -27.95 12.32
CA LYS A 39 -15.53 -27.30 13.33
C LYS A 39 -14.38 -26.54 12.67
N PRO A 40 -14.11 -25.28 13.07
CA PRO A 40 -13.00 -24.52 12.52
C PRO A 40 -11.66 -25.19 12.86
N ARG A 41 -10.68 -25.00 11.99
CA ARG A 41 -9.30 -25.46 12.16
C ARG A 41 -8.33 -24.45 11.56
N PHE A 42 -7.12 -24.39 12.09
CA PHE A 42 -6.06 -23.60 11.50
C PHE A 42 -5.43 -24.32 10.30
N LEU A 43 -4.77 -23.54 9.44
CA LEU A 43 -4.09 -24.08 8.27
C LEU A 43 -2.89 -24.94 8.73
N SER A 44 -2.69 -26.09 8.08
CA SER A 44 -1.54 -26.98 8.33
C SER A 44 -1.43 -27.55 9.75
N THR A 45 -2.47 -27.45 10.59
CA THR A 45 -2.49 -28.15 11.89
C THR A 45 -3.01 -29.60 11.73
N PRO A 46 -2.38 -30.60 12.38
CA PRO A 46 -2.93 -31.95 12.45
C PRO A 46 -4.33 -31.95 13.12
N HIS A 47 -5.04 -33.07 13.06
CA HIS A 47 -6.47 -33.24 13.44
C HIS A 47 -6.81 -32.97 14.92
N SER A 48 -5.91 -32.35 15.68
CA SER A 48 -6.12 -32.03 17.09
C SER A 48 -7.13 -30.88 17.21
N PRO A 49 -8.05 -30.94 18.20
CA PRO A 49 -8.91 -29.81 18.50
C PRO A 49 -8.09 -28.56 18.78
N LEU A 50 -8.57 -27.42 18.27
CA LEU A 50 -7.99 -26.12 18.56
C LEU A 50 -7.98 -25.93 20.08
N SER A 51 -6.78 -25.83 20.67
CA SER A 51 -6.66 -25.29 22.01
C SER A 51 -6.90 -23.79 21.87
N THR A 52 -8.13 -23.35 22.09
CA THR A 52 -8.54 -21.95 21.98
C THR A 52 -8.34 -21.26 23.33
N PRO A 53 -7.29 -20.46 23.53
CA PRO A 53 -7.12 -19.69 24.77
C PRO A 53 -8.31 -18.74 25.01
N HIS A 54 -9.01 -18.35 23.94
CA HIS A 54 -10.22 -17.54 24.00
C HIS A 54 -11.43 -18.42 23.68
N SER A 55 -12.15 -18.92 24.71
CA SER A 55 -13.27 -19.87 24.54
C SER A 55 -14.34 -19.37 23.56
N ASP A 56 -14.56 -18.06 23.51
CA ASP A 56 -15.70 -17.47 22.82
C ASP A 56 -15.32 -16.51 21.69
N ASP A 57 -14.01 -16.22 21.49
CA ASP A 57 -13.55 -15.28 20.46
C ASP A 57 -12.70 -15.98 19.37
N ARG A 58 -13.37 -16.37 18.28
CA ARG A 58 -12.72 -16.99 17.13
C ARG A 58 -11.72 -16.07 16.43
N LEU A 59 -11.94 -14.75 16.45
CA LEU A 59 -11.05 -13.79 15.79
C LEU A 59 -9.74 -13.64 16.56
N LEU A 60 -9.81 -13.56 17.89
CA LEU A 60 -8.61 -13.53 18.74
C LEU A 60 -7.80 -14.82 18.60
N ASN A 61 -8.45 -15.99 18.60
CA ASN A 61 -7.75 -17.26 18.38
C ASN A 61 -7.01 -17.29 17.02
N VAL A 62 -7.63 -16.77 15.95
CA VAL A 62 -6.98 -16.66 14.64
C VAL A 62 -5.81 -15.67 14.68
N ALA A 63 -5.96 -14.53 15.36
CA ALA A 63 -4.90 -13.53 15.50
C ALA A 63 -3.66 -14.10 16.24
N ASP A 64 -3.88 -14.82 17.34
CA ASP A 64 -2.83 -15.48 18.12
C ASP A 64 -2.10 -16.55 17.29
N TRP A 65 -2.87 -17.35 16.55
CA TRP A 65 -2.28 -18.37 15.67
C TRP A 65 -1.50 -17.75 14.51
N LEU A 66 -2.07 -16.72 13.88
CA LEU A 66 -1.45 -16.04 12.74
C LEU A 66 -0.13 -15.39 13.13
N THR A 67 -0.09 -14.75 14.30
CA THR A 67 1.10 -14.07 14.85
C THR A 67 1.93 -14.96 15.78
N SER A 68 1.68 -16.28 15.79
CA SER A 68 2.48 -17.22 16.56
C SER A 68 3.90 -17.33 15.99
N PRO A 69 4.95 -17.38 16.83
CA PRO A 69 6.32 -17.63 16.36
C PRO A 69 6.46 -19.01 15.68
N ASN A 70 5.54 -19.94 15.95
CA ASN A 70 5.49 -21.25 15.30
C ASN A 70 4.86 -21.19 13.89
N ASN A 71 4.17 -20.10 13.54
CA ASN A 71 3.62 -19.87 12.22
C ASN A 71 4.56 -19.00 11.37
N ARG A 72 5.67 -19.59 10.93
CA ARG A 72 6.70 -18.87 10.15
C ARG A 72 6.20 -18.28 8.84
N ARG A 73 5.16 -18.85 8.23
CA ARG A 73 4.61 -18.38 6.95
C ARG A 73 4.14 -16.94 7.00
N PHE A 74 3.56 -16.51 8.12
CA PHE A 74 3.14 -15.13 8.31
C PHE A 74 4.36 -14.19 8.32
N ALA A 75 5.41 -14.55 9.06
CA ALA A 75 6.65 -13.79 9.11
C ALA A 75 7.34 -13.73 7.73
N GLU A 76 7.46 -14.86 7.04
CA GLU A 76 8.07 -14.92 5.69
C GLU A 76 7.32 -14.05 4.68
N ALA A 77 5.98 -14.16 4.65
CA ALA A 77 5.15 -13.35 3.76
C ALA A 77 5.29 -11.85 4.09
N GLN A 78 5.27 -11.49 5.38
CA GLN A 78 5.36 -10.09 5.80
C GLN A 78 6.75 -9.50 5.52
N VAL A 79 7.82 -10.27 5.74
CA VAL A 79 9.20 -9.90 5.43
C VAL A 79 9.36 -9.69 3.93
N ASN A 80 8.92 -10.65 3.11
CA ASN A 80 8.99 -10.56 1.66
C ASN A 80 8.21 -9.34 1.14
N ARG A 81 7.06 -9.05 1.76
CA ARG A 81 6.23 -7.92 1.38
C ARG A 81 6.87 -6.57 1.69
N ILE A 82 7.50 -6.42 2.86
CA ILE A 82 8.23 -5.21 3.23
C ILE A 82 9.47 -5.05 2.35
N TRP A 83 10.20 -6.14 2.10
CA TRP A 83 11.33 -6.16 1.18
C TRP A 83 10.93 -5.68 -0.22
N PHE A 84 9.85 -6.21 -0.79
CA PHE A 84 9.30 -5.77 -2.07
C PHE A 84 8.99 -4.27 -2.08
N HIS A 85 8.32 -3.73 -1.05
CA HIS A 85 8.00 -2.31 -1.00
C HIS A 85 9.24 -1.40 -0.88
N LEU A 86 10.36 -1.92 -0.38
CA LEU A 86 11.62 -1.18 -0.26
C LEU A 86 12.50 -1.31 -1.51
N LEU A 87 12.63 -2.52 -2.07
CA LEU A 87 13.56 -2.85 -3.15
C LEU A 87 12.90 -3.01 -4.53
N GLY A 88 11.57 -2.93 -4.63
CA GLY A 88 10.81 -3.01 -5.88
C GLY A 88 10.53 -4.42 -6.38
N ARG A 89 11.21 -5.44 -5.82
CA ARG A 89 11.00 -6.86 -6.11
C ARG A 89 11.10 -7.69 -4.83
N GLY A 90 10.27 -8.72 -4.69
CA GLY A 90 10.33 -9.65 -3.56
C GLY A 90 11.48 -10.64 -3.70
N ILE A 91 11.94 -11.19 -2.57
CA ILE A 91 12.83 -12.36 -2.57
C ILE A 91 12.08 -13.57 -3.14
N VAL A 92 10.79 -13.69 -2.81
CA VAL A 92 9.82 -14.50 -3.57
C VAL A 92 9.02 -13.54 -4.44
N ASP A 93 8.96 -13.82 -5.74
CA ASP A 93 8.26 -12.99 -6.71
C ASP A 93 7.45 -13.89 -7.67
N PRO A 94 6.15 -13.66 -7.90
CA PRO A 94 5.30 -12.63 -7.29
C PRO A 94 5.24 -12.68 -5.76
N ILE A 95 5.03 -11.52 -5.14
CA ILE A 95 5.16 -11.26 -3.69
C ILE A 95 4.39 -12.23 -2.77
N ASP A 96 3.25 -12.73 -3.24
CA ASP A 96 2.35 -13.62 -2.49
C ASP A 96 2.40 -15.09 -2.98
N ASP A 97 3.25 -15.41 -3.96
CA ASP A 97 3.27 -16.71 -4.64
C ASP A 97 4.26 -17.71 -4.02
N PHE A 98 4.06 -18.03 -2.74
CA PHE A 98 4.87 -19.00 -2.02
C PHE A 98 4.51 -20.44 -2.41
N ARG A 99 5.24 -21.00 -3.37
CA ARG A 99 5.08 -22.39 -3.84
C ARG A 99 6.42 -23.10 -3.92
N ALA A 100 6.41 -24.43 -3.77
CA ALA A 100 7.63 -25.23 -3.92
C ALA A 100 8.29 -25.08 -5.30
N THR A 101 7.51 -24.74 -6.33
CA THR A 101 7.97 -24.47 -7.70
C THR A 101 8.39 -23.03 -7.93
N ASN A 102 8.23 -22.14 -6.93
CA ASN A 102 8.66 -20.74 -6.96
C ASN A 102 9.55 -20.45 -5.73
N PRO A 103 10.77 -21.01 -5.70
CA PRO A 103 11.65 -20.84 -4.56
C PRO A 103 12.14 -19.38 -4.43
N PRO A 104 12.47 -18.92 -3.21
CA PRO A 104 13.06 -17.59 -3.02
C PRO A 104 14.37 -17.45 -3.81
N SER A 105 14.62 -16.28 -4.41
CA SER A 105 15.88 -15.98 -5.11
C SER A 105 17.09 -16.05 -4.18
N ASN A 106 16.90 -15.68 -2.91
CA ASN A 106 17.89 -15.85 -1.86
C ASN A 106 17.25 -16.40 -0.58
N PRO A 107 17.20 -17.74 -0.41
CA PRO A 107 16.57 -18.37 0.75
C PRO A 107 17.26 -18.01 2.07
N ALA A 108 18.58 -17.83 2.07
CA ALA A 108 19.34 -17.50 3.28
C ALA A 108 18.96 -16.12 3.83
N VAL A 109 18.80 -15.12 2.96
CA VAL A 109 18.35 -13.78 3.36
C VAL A 109 16.93 -13.81 3.89
N LEU A 110 16.01 -14.52 3.22
CA LEU A 110 14.63 -14.63 3.68
C LEU A 110 14.54 -15.29 5.07
N VAL A 111 15.28 -16.38 5.29
CA VAL A 111 15.33 -17.07 6.59
C VAL A 111 15.89 -16.14 7.66
N ALA A 112 17.03 -15.48 7.39
CA ALA A 112 17.67 -14.59 8.37
C ALA A 112 16.76 -13.42 8.79
N LEU A 113 16.11 -12.76 7.83
CA LEU A 113 15.18 -11.66 8.12
C LEU A 113 13.90 -12.16 8.82
N THR A 114 13.44 -13.37 8.50
CA THR A 114 12.28 -13.98 9.17
C THR A 114 12.59 -14.29 10.64
N ASP A 115 13.75 -14.89 10.92
CA ASP A 115 14.20 -15.17 12.29
C ASP A 115 14.35 -13.89 13.10
N ASP A 116 14.97 -12.87 12.51
CA ASP A 116 15.12 -11.54 13.11
C ASP A 116 13.76 -10.89 13.40
N PHE A 117 12.82 -10.96 12.46
CA PHE A 117 11.48 -10.39 12.62
C PHE A 117 10.68 -11.09 13.73
N ILE A 118 10.77 -12.42 13.83
CA ILE A 118 10.14 -13.19 14.92
C ILE A 118 10.80 -12.86 16.27
N ALA A 119 12.14 -12.82 16.33
CA ALA A 119 12.88 -12.50 17.55
C ALA A 119 12.55 -11.10 18.10
N HIS A 120 12.28 -10.14 17.20
CA HIS A 120 11.86 -8.79 17.55
C HIS A 120 10.34 -8.60 17.67
N ARG A 121 9.58 -9.70 17.85
CA ARG A 121 8.12 -9.68 18.07
C ARG A 121 7.35 -8.96 16.95
N PHE A 122 7.74 -9.22 15.70
CA PHE A 122 7.10 -8.68 14.51
C PHE A 122 7.16 -7.14 14.40
N ASP A 123 8.22 -6.51 14.93
CA ASP A 123 8.44 -5.07 14.82
C ASP A 123 8.79 -4.67 13.36
N VAL A 124 7.81 -4.08 12.69
CA VAL A 124 7.93 -3.60 11.30
C VAL A 124 8.95 -2.48 11.18
N GLN A 125 9.08 -1.60 12.17
CA GLN A 125 10.05 -0.50 12.13
C GLN A 125 11.47 -1.02 12.26
N HIS A 126 11.68 -2.03 13.11
CA HIS A 126 12.95 -2.74 13.22
C HIS A 126 13.34 -3.35 11.86
N LEU A 127 12.46 -4.14 11.26
CA LEU A 127 12.72 -4.79 9.97
C LEU A 127 13.04 -3.77 8.86
N ILE A 128 12.25 -2.70 8.74
CA ILE A 128 12.51 -1.63 7.77
C ILE A 128 13.90 -1.03 7.98
N ARG A 129 14.27 -0.73 9.23
CA ARG A 129 15.59 -0.18 9.56
C ARG A 129 16.71 -1.15 9.19
N THR A 130 16.55 -2.44 9.52
CA THR A 130 17.53 -3.49 9.20
C THR A 130 17.75 -3.60 7.69
N ILE A 131 16.67 -3.59 6.89
CA ILE A 131 16.77 -3.61 5.42
C ILE A 131 17.43 -2.32 4.90
N MET A 132 17.00 -1.14 5.36
CA MET A 132 17.53 0.14 4.88
C MET A 132 18.99 0.39 5.27
N ALA A 133 19.45 -0.21 6.36
CA ALA A 133 20.85 -0.18 6.79
C ALA A 133 21.73 -1.20 6.05
N SER A 134 21.14 -2.11 5.28
CA SER A 134 21.90 -3.14 4.54
C SER A 134 22.67 -2.55 3.37
N ARG A 135 23.77 -3.21 3.00
CA ARG A 135 24.49 -2.92 1.76
C ARG A 135 23.56 -3.00 0.55
N THR A 136 22.71 -4.03 0.49
CA THR A 136 21.81 -4.29 -0.64
C THR A 136 20.88 -3.11 -0.92
N TYR A 137 20.29 -2.51 0.11
CA TYR A 137 19.43 -1.34 -0.06
C TYR A 137 20.20 -0.08 -0.50
N GLN A 138 21.46 0.04 -0.11
CA GLN A 138 22.31 1.21 -0.36
C GLN A 138 23.12 1.13 -1.66
N LEU A 139 22.92 0.09 -2.47
CA LEU A 139 23.58 -0.03 -3.77
C LEU A 139 23.15 1.11 -4.71
N ALA A 140 24.06 1.51 -5.60
CA ALA A 140 23.74 2.45 -6.66
C ALA A 140 22.77 1.81 -7.66
N ALA A 141 22.00 2.66 -8.36
CA ALA A 141 21.09 2.21 -9.41
C ALA A 141 21.82 1.92 -10.73
N ASP A 142 22.96 2.56 -10.98
CA ASP A 142 23.74 2.35 -12.20
C ASP A 142 24.44 0.98 -12.17
N PRO A 143 24.07 0.05 -13.07
CA PRO A 143 24.73 -1.25 -13.14
C PRO A 143 26.07 -1.15 -13.87
N ASN A 144 26.92 -2.15 -13.66
CA ASN A 144 28.14 -2.37 -14.43
C ASN A 144 27.92 -3.42 -15.53
N GLU A 145 28.96 -3.72 -16.31
CA GLU A 145 28.88 -4.66 -17.44
C GLU A 145 28.47 -6.09 -17.04
N THR A 146 28.75 -6.50 -15.80
CA THR A 146 28.52 -7.88 -15.34
C THR A 146 27.14 -8.10 -14.72
N ASN A 147 26.41 -7.04 -14.38
CA ASN A 147 25.13 -7.13 -13.68
C ASN A 147 24.02 -6.28 -14.30
N ARG A 148 24.24 -5.74 -15.51
CA ARG A 148 23.25 -4.98 -16.27
C ARG A 148 21.91 -5.70 -16.42
N ASP A 149 21.97 -7.02 -16.63
CA ASP A 149 20.80 -7.84 -16.89
C ASP A 149 20.33 -8.60 -15.63
N ASP A 150 20.86 -8.27 -14.45
CA ASP A 150 20.42 -8.90 -13.19
C ASP A 150 19.14 -8.25 -12.66
N GLU A 151 18.03 -8.97 -12.79
CA GLU A 151 16.71 -8.50 -12.36
C GLU A 151 16.22 -9.13 -11.04
N SER A 152 16.98 -10.03 -10.43
CA SER A 152 16.47 -10.88 -9.33
C SER A 152 17.42 -11.06 -8.15
N ASN A 153 18.72 -10.81 -8.32
CA ASN A 153 19.72 -11.02 -7.26
C ASN A 153 20.08 -9.75 -6.49
N PHE A 154 19.38 -8.64 -6.76
CA PHE A 154 19.56 -7.36 -6.06
C PHE A 154 21.01 -6.85 -6.13
N SER A 155 21.69 -7.03 -7.26
CA SER A 155 23.09 -6.58 -7.44
C SER A 155 23.23 -5.07 -7.60
N HIS A 156 22.14 -4.35 -7.81
CA HIS A 156 22.03 -2.90 -7.90
C HIS A 156 20.62 -2.46 -7.49
N ALA A 157 20.42 -1.17 -7.23
CA ALA A 157 19.11 -0.64 -6.87
C ALA A 157 18.19 -0.56 -8.09
N ILE A 158 16.99 -1.13 -7.97
CA ILE A 158 15.97 -1.05 -9.02
C ILE A 158 15.30 0.32 -8.97
N VAL A 159 15.37 1.07 -10.07
CA VAL A 159 14.68 2.35 -10.19
C VAL A 159 13.19 2.09 -10.25
N ARG A 160 12.44 2.74 -9.35
CA ARG A 160 11.00 2.62 -9.23
C ARG A 160 10.34 3.97 -9.34
N ARG A 161 9.13 3.96 -9.88
CA ARG A 161 8.26 5.13 -9.88
C ARG A 161 7.86 5.50 -8.46
N LEU A 162 7.65 6.79 -8.23
CA LEU A 162 6.94 7.27 -7.06
C LEU A 162 5.47 6.81 -7.13
N SER A 163 4.89 6.47 -5.97
CA SER A 163 3.45 6.25 -5.88
C SER A 163 2.70 7.54 -6.20
N ALA A 164 1.41 7.43 -6.54
CA ALA A 164 0.55 8.58 -6.79
C ALA A 164 0.61 9.62 -5.66
N GLU A 165 0.60 9.15 -4.40
CA GLU A 165 0.68 9.99 -3.22
C GLU A 165 2.03 10.65 -3.06
N GLN A 166 3.12 9.89 -3.25
CA GLN A 166 4.48 10.42 -3.18
C GLN A 166 4.71 11.50 -4.24
N LEU A 167 4.23 11.28 -5.47
CA LEU A 167 4.33 12.26 -6.54
C LEU A 167 3.52 13.53 -6.25
N ALA A 168 2.26 13.36 -5.81
CA ALA A 168 1.38 14.47 -5.44
C ALA A 168 1.97 15.33 -4.31
N ASP A 169 2.44 14.68 -3.24
CA ASP A 169 3.06 15.36 -2.10
C ASP A 169 4.38 16.01 -2.50
N SER A 170 5.15 15.41 -3.43
CA SER A 170 6.37 16.01 -3.98
C SER A 170 6.08 17.29 -4.75
N PHE A 171 5.05 17.31 -5.61
CA PHE A 171 4.62 18.53 -6.30
C PHE A 171 4.24 19.63 -5.31
N SER A 172 3.46 19.29 -4.29
CA SER A 172 3.08 20.25 -3.27
C SER A 172 4.27 20.75 -2.43
N GLN A 173 5.24 19.88 -2.13
CA GLN A 173 6.43 20.23 -1.36
C GLN A 173 7.39 21.14 -2.14
N VAL A 174 7.63 20.84 -3.41
CA VAL A 174 8.54 21.61 -4.29
C VAL A 174 7.93 22.97 -4.60
N LEU A 175 6.67 23.01 -5.02
CA LEU A 175 6.00 24.26 -5.40
C LEU A 175 5.55 25.07 -4.19
N GLY A 176 5.48 24.49 -3.00
CA GLY A 176 4.88 25.15 -1.83
C GLY A 176 3.37 25.40 -1.99
N ALA A 177 2.72 24.76 -2.96
CA ALA A 177 1.30 24.89 -3.27
C ALA A 177 0.60 23.55 -3.04
N LYS A 178 -0.38 23.52 -2.13
CA LYS A 178 -1.00 22.26 -1.67
C LYS A 178 -2.19 21.83 -2.51
N LEU A 179 -2.25 20.56 -2.90
CA LEU A 179 -3.44 19.98 -3.51
C LEU A 179 -4.60 19.93 -2.51
N ASN A 180 -5.82 20.05 -3.03
CA ASN A 180 -7.05 19.84 -2.27
C ASN A 180 -7.63 18.48 -2.65
N PHE A 181 -8.29 17.84 -1.67
CA PHE A 181 -8.92 16.53 -1.82
C PHE A 181 -10.34 16.61 -1.29
N SER A 182 -11.32 16.13 -2.05
CA SER A 182 -12.73 16.29 -1.72
C SER A 182 -13.09 15.55 -0.44
N GLY A 183 -13.82 16.24 0.44
CA GLY A 183 -14.26 15.67 1.73
C GLY A 183 -13.13 15.49 2.75
N TYR A 184 -11.95 16.09 2.52
CA TYR A 184 -10.87 16.18 3.50
C TYR A 184 -10.58 17.64 3.84
N PRO A 185 -10.08 17.93 5.06
CA PRO A 185 -9.66 19.27 5.43
C PRO A 185 -8.57 19.81 4.50
N ALA A 186 -8.53 21.13 4.32
CA ALA A 186 -7.43 21.79 3.65
C ALA A 186 -6.08 21.41 4.31
N ASN A 187 -5.02 21.32 3.51
CA ASN A 187 -3.67 20.91 3.93
C ASN A 187 -3.47 19.42 4.25
N THR A 188 -4.46 18.56 4.00
CA THR A 188 -4.26 17.10 4.07
C THR A 188 -3.22 16.67 3.02
N ARG A 189 -2.23 15.85 3.40
CA ARG A 189 -1.27 15.25 2.46
C ARG A 189 -1.90 14.09 1.70
N ALA A 190 -1.48 13.87 0.47
CA ALA A 190 -1.94 12.74 -0.33
C ALA A 190 -1.67 11.39 0.38
N ALA A 191 -0.53 11.27 1.06
CA ALA A 191 -0.17 10.08 1.83
C ALA A 191 -1.09 9.80 3.04
N GLN A 192 -1.86 10.80 3.51
CA GLN A 192 -2.82 10.63 4.62
C GLN A 192 -4.18 10.10 4.14
N LEU A 193 -4.41 10.04 2.84
CA LEU A 193 -5.69 9.62 2.28
C LEU A 193 -5.77 8.10 2.23
N ALA A 194 -6.89 7.56 2.72
CA ALA A 194 -7.15 6.13 2.66
C ALA A 194 -7.26 5.66 1.20
N GLY A 195 -8.25 6.14 0.47
CA GLY A 195 -8.45 5.86 -0.94
C GLY A 195 -8.84 7.11 -1.70
N VAL A 196 -8.94 7.00 -3.01
CA VAL A 196 -9.62 8.02 -3.81
C VAL A 196 -11.13 7.83 -3.63
N ARG A 197 -11.87 8.92 -3.44
CA ARG A 197 -13.34 8.86 -3.46
C ARG A 197 -13.82 8.60 -4.89
N THR A 198 -14.88 7.80 -5.03
CA THR A 198 -15.55 7.62 -6.32
C THR A 198 -16.47 8.83 -6.55
N PHE A 199 -16.31 9.52 -7.68
CA PHE A 199 -17.15 10.67 -8.01
C PHE A 199 -18.13 10.31 -9.10
N ARG A 200 -19.39 10.72 -8.90
CA ARG A 200 -20.39 10.73 -9.96
C ARG A 200 -20.32 12.08 -10.66
N ARG A 201 -20.04 12.05 -11.96
CA ARG A 201 -19.94 13.25 -12.82
C ARG A 201 -21.12 14.23 -12.73
N ARG A 202 -22.28 13.80 -12.24
CA ARG A 202 -23.50 14.61 -12.10
C ARG A 202 -23.59 15.35 -10.77
N GLU A 203 -22.81 14.97 -9.75
CA GLU A 203 -22.94 15.48 -8.38
C GLU A 203 -21.88 16.54 -8.07
N SER A 204 -20.62 16.26 -8.43
CA SER A 204 -19.52 17.19 -8.21
C SER A 204 -18.31 16.80 -9.06
N ASP A 205 -17.52 17.80 -9.45
CA ASP A 205 -16.23 17.54 -10.08
C ASP A 205 -15.20 17.14 -9.00
N PRO A 206 -14.41 16.08 -9.24
CA PRO A 206 -13.34 15.70 -8.33
C PRO A 206 -12.33 16.83 -8.18
N ALA A 207 -11.81 17.06 -6.98
CA ALA A 207 -10.74 18.00 -6.77
C ALA A 207 -9.49 17.56 -7.56
N SER A 208 -8.65 18.51 -7.96
CA SER A 208 -7.45 18.24 -8.76
C SER A 208 -6.53 17.21 -8.10
N GLY A 209 -6.49 17.16 -6.76
CA GLY A 209 -5.77 16.13 -6.02
C GLY A 209 -6.35 14.72 -6.25
N ASP A 210 -7.67 14.57 -6.21
CA ASP A 210 -8.33 13.28 -6.46
C ASP A 210 -8.12 12.80 -7.91
N GLN A 211 -8.18 13.73 -8.87
CA GLN A 211 -7.91 13.45 -10.28
C GLN A 211 -6.47 12.95 -10.48
N LEU A 212 -5.50 13.62 -9.85
CA LEU A 212 -4.09 13.21 -9.89
C LEU A 212 -3.93 11.80 -9.32
N LEU A 213 -4.49 11.56 -8.14
CA LEU A 213 -4.36 10.27 -7.48
C LEU A 213 -4.96 9.13 -8.29
N THR A 214 -6.14 9.36 -8.89
CA THR A 214 -6.77 8.39 -9.79
C THR A 214 -5.89 8.12 -11.01
N MET A 215 -5.39 9.17 -11.67
CA MET A 215 -4.59 9.06 -12.88
C MET A 215 -3.27 8.29 -12.67
N PHE A 216 -2.67 8.44 -11.49
CA PHE A 216 -1.44 7.75 -11.10
C PHE A 216 -1.69 6.43 -10.36
N GLY A 217 -2.94 5.95 -10.33
CA GLY A 217 -3.26 4.57 -9.93
C GLY A 217 -3.55 4.33 -8.46
N LYS A 218 -3.82 5.38 -7.66
CA LYS A 218 -4.27 5.18 -6.27
C LYS A 218 -5.65 4.50 -6.27
N PRO A 219 -5.81 3.37 -5.57
CA PRO A 219 -7.09 2.66 -5.56
C PRO A 219 -8.15 3.39 -4.71
N PRO A 220 -9.44 3.23 -5.04
CA PRO A 220 -10.53 3.67 -4.18
C PRO A 220 -10.73 2.79 -2.93
N ARG A 221 -10.06 1.63 -2.84
CA ARG A 221 -10.15 0.64 -1.75
C ARG A 221 -11.53 -0.01 -1.66
N LEU A 222 -12.12 -0.32 -2.81
CA LEU A 222 -13.36 -1.08 -2.89
C LEU A 222 -13.13 -2.58 -2.72
N GLN A 223 -11.90 -3.05 -2.97
CA GLN A 223 -11.51 -4.44 -2.83
C GLN A 223 -10.34 -4.57 -1.85
N ALA A 224 -10.16 -5.77 -1.30
CA ALA A 224 -8.99 -6.11 -0.49
C ALA A 224 -7.79 -6.55 -1.35
N CYS A 225 -7.86 -6.40 -2.68
CA CYS A 225 -6.82 -6.86 -3.60
C CYS A 225 -5.75 -5.78 -3.81
N GLU A 226 -4.47 -6.15 -3.74
CA GLU A 226 -3.37 -5.26 -4.17
C GLU A 226 -3.51 -4.87 -5.65
N CYS A 227 -4.10 -5.74 -6.46
CA CYS A 227 -4.35 -5.53 -7.88
C CYS A 227 -5.31 -4.36 -8.20
N GLU A 228 -5.98 -3.78 -7.20
CA GLU A 228 -6.77 -2.56 -7.39
C GLU A 228 -5.88 -1.35 -7.69
N ARG A 229 -4.61 -1.36 -7.25
CA ARG A 229 -3.60 -0.36 -7.61
C ARG A 229 -3.05 -0.68 -9.00
N SER A 230 -2.90 0.35 -9.83
CA SER A 230 -2.26 0.25 -11.14
C SER A 230 -1.02 1.13 -11.20
N ASP A 231 0.15 0.50 -11.31
CA ASP A 231 1.42 1.22 -11.52
C ASP A 231 1.81 1.29 -13.00
N GLU A 232 0.89 0.97 -13.90
CA GLU A 232 1.14 0.98 -15.34
C GLU A 232 1.39 2.42 -15.85
N PRO A 233 2.40 2.62 -16.72
CA PRO A 233 2.64 3.90 -17.36
C PRO A 233 1.56 4.16 -18.42
N THR A 234 0.99 5.36 -18.36
CA THR A 234 0.05 5.81 -19.38
C THR A 234 0.50 7.12 -20.01
N LEU A 235 0.15 7.33 -21.28
CA LEU A 235 0.44 8.59 -21.96
C LEU A 235 -0.22 9.80 -21.26
N ALA A 236 -1.38 9.58 -20.63
CA ALA A 236 -2.07 10.61 -19.83
C ALA A 236 -1.21 11.07 -18.64
N GLN A 237 -0.56 10.13 -17.93
CA GLN A 237 0.38 10.47 -16.84
C GLN A 237 1.53 11.32 -17.37
N THR A 238 2.12 10.97 -18.52
CA THR A 238 3.21 11.73 -19.13
C THR A 238 2.77 13.17 -19.46
N PHE A 239 1.64 13.34 -20.14
CA PHE A 239 1.12 14.68 -20.44
C PHE A 239 0.80 15.47 -19.18
N GLN A 240 0.33 14.80 -18.12
CA GLN A 240 0.04 15.44 -16.85
C GLN A 240 1.30 16.04 -16.20
N VAL A 241 2.44 15.37 -16.30
CA VAL A 241 3.73 15.86 -15.76
C VAL A 241 4.36 16.92 -16.64
N VAL A 242 4.23 16.81 -17.97
CA VAL A 242 4.88 17.75 -18.92
C VAL A 242 4.14 19.08 -19.00
N SER A 243 2.82 19.08 -19.15
CA SER A 243 2.04 20.29 -19.40
C SER A 243 0.59 20.17 -18.93
N GLY A 244 0.34 19.33 -17.93
CA GLY A 244 -1.00 18.98 -17.51
C GLY A 244 -1.71 20.08 -16.71
N PRO A 245 -3.05 20.04 -16.68
CA PRO A 245 -3.86 21.04 -16.00
C PRO A 245 -3.56 21.14 -14.49
N ILE A 246 -3.37 20.01 -13.81
CA ILE A 246 -3.12 19.99 -12.35
C ILE A 246 -1.79 20.67 -11.99
N LEU A 247 -0.72 20.41 -12.76
CA LEU A 247 0.56 21.07 -12.54
C LEU A 247 0.48 22.57 -12.86
N ASN A 248 -0.17 22.92 -13.96
CA ASN A 248 -0.39 24.32 -14.33
C ASN A 248 -1.22 25.08 -13.29
N GLU A 249 -2.22 24.44 -12.67
CA GLU A 249 -2.98 25.02 -11.57
C GLU A 249 -2.06 25.36 -10.39
N LEU A 250 -1.20 24.42 -9.96
CA LEU A 250 -0.26 24.65 -8.87
C LEU A 250 0.73 25.78 -9.19
N LEU A 251 1.21 25.85 -10.43
CA LEU A 251 2.10 26.90 -10.92
C LEU A 251 1.42 28.26 -11.06
N ALA A 252 0.12 28.29 -11.38
CA ALA A 252 -0.64 29.52 -11.58
C ALA A 252 -1.15 30.14 -10.27
N ARG A 253 -1.14 29.39 -9.15
CA ARG A 253 -1.53 29.91 -7.84
C ARG A 253 -0.70 31.12 -7.46
N GLY A 254 -1.37 32.15 -6.96
CA GLY A 254 -0.74 33.42 -6.59
C GLY A 254 0.30 33.30 -5.47
N THR A 255 0.27 32.22 -4.71
CA THR A 255 1.23 31.87 -3.65
C THR A 255 1.86 30.51 -3.96
N ASN A 256 3.05 30.53 -4.55
CA ASN A 256 3.89 29.36 -4.71
C ASN A 256 5.37 29.77 -4.70
N ARG A 257 6.24 28.82 -4.35
CA ARG A 257 7.67 29.05 -4.15
C ARG A 257 8.35 29.62 -5.40
N LEU A 258 7.94 29.17 -6.60
CA LEU A 258 8.50 29.68 -7.85
C LEU A 258 8.19 31.17 -8.04
N ARG A 259 6.97 31.60 -7.73
CA ARG A 259 6.56 33.00 -7.82
C ARG A 259 7.26 33.85 -6.76
N ASP A 260 7.43 33.32 -5.56
CA ASP A 260 8.20 33.98 -4.50
C ASP A 260 9.67 34.18 -4.94
N TRP A 261 10.26 33.18 -5.60
CA TRP A 261 11.61 33.27 -6.17
C TRP A 261 11.70 34.27 -7.33
N LEU A 262 10.76 34.24 -8.27
CA LEU A 262 10.71 35.21 -9.38
C LEU A 262 10.51 36.65 -8.91
N GLY A 263 9.84 36.85 -7.77
CA GLY A 263 9.70 38.15 -7.12
C GLY A 263 10.89 38.55 -6.24
N SER A 264 11.80 37.61 -5.96
CA SER A 264 12.99 37.86 -5.14
C SER A 264 14.10 38.53 -5.96
N LYS A 265 15.02 39.22 -5.29
CA LYS A 265 16.24 39.77 -5.90
C LYS A 265 17.43 38.80 -5.83
N LEU A 266 17.16 37.52 -5.52
CA LEU A 266 18.19 36.51 -5.37
C LEU A 266 18.73 36.13 -6.75
N ASP A 267 20.04 35.93 -6.83
CA ASP A 267 20.67 35.37 -8.03
C ASP A 267 20.40 33.86 -8.14
N SER A 268 20.62 33.28 -9.32
CA SER A 268 20.38 31.86 -9.59
C SER A 268 21.16 30.95 -8.62
N ASP A 269 22.40 31.30 -8.29
CA ASP A 269 23.25 30.57 -7.33
C ASP A 269 22.76 30.68 -5.87
N GLN A 270 21.88 31.63 -5.57
CA GLN A 270 21.26 31.81 -4.25
C GLN A 270 19.90 31.11 -4.13
N LEU A 271 19.35 30.64 -5.26
CA LEU A 271 18.03 29.99 -5.34
C LEU A 271 18.11 28.45 -5.37
N ILE A 272 19.27 27.88 -5.74
CA ILE A 272 19.56 26.44 -5.84
C ILE A 272 20.22 25.96 -4.54
#